data_AF-A0A967P9E3-F1
#
_entry.id   AF-A0A967P9E3-F1
#
_cell.length_a   1.000
_cell.length_b   1.000
_cell.length_c   1.000
_cell.angle_alpha   90.00
_cell.angle_beta   90.00
_cell.angle_gamma   90.00
#
_symmetry.space_group_name_H-M   'P 1'
#
loop_
_entity.id
_entity.type
_entity.pdbx_description
1 polymer ?
#
loop_
_entity_poly.entity_id
_entity_poly.type
_entity_poly.pdbx_seq_one_letter_code
_entity_poly.pdbx_strand_id
1 'polypeptide(L)'
;MDSNPTAAIIGGIIGAVTGALVWTGVTIVLRQEFGVAAIAIGFITGFFVRNLGKGTTSIYGIMGALFTFLGCMVGKLFTVIYQQSRGTGISFTEALMDFDLSITIPLIEQTMQRFDYLFIATAAFTGYLFSIHKGKQMHFRRR
;
A
#
# COMPACT_ATOMS: atom_id res chain seq x y z
N MET A 1 1.11 27.30 -4.90
CA MET A 1 1.14 26.20 -3.91
C MET A 1 2.50 25.55 -4.05
N ASP A 2 3.39 25.80 -3.10
CA ASP A 2 4.77 25.34 -3.20
C ASP A 2 4.81 23.81 -2.99
N SER A 3 5.44 23.13 -3.94
CA SER A 3 5.57 21.67 -3.94
C SER A 3 6.60 21.25 -2.89
N ASN A 4 6.25 20.35 -1.96
CA ASN A 4 7.16 19.91 -0.91
C ASN A 4 7.43 18.38 -1.03
N PRO A 5 8.56 17.97 -1.61
CA PRO A 5 8.87 16.56 -1.79
C PRO A 5 9.07 15.83 -0.46
N THR A 6 9.60 16.48 0.56
CA THR A 6 9.79 15.89 1.89
C THR A 6 8.44 15.57 2.55
N ALA A 7 7.47 16.47 2.43
CA ALA A 7 6.12 16.23 2.93
C ALA A 7 5.41 15.08 2.17
N ALA A 8 5.71 14.89 0.88
CA ALA A 8 5.21 13.75 0.10
C ALA A 8 5.75 12.41 0.60
N ILE A 9 7.03 12.34 0.97
CA ILE A 9 7.64 11.14 1.57
C ILE A 9 6.91 10.78 2.87
N ILE A 10 6.73 11.78 3.75
CA ILE A 10 6.05 11.59 5.03
C ILE A 10 4.61 11.11 4.80
N GLY A 11 3.90 11.72 3.85
CA GLY A 11 2.56 11.27 3.45
C GLY A 11 2.53 9.85 2.90
N GLY A 12 3.52 9.48 2.09
CA GLY A 12 3.67 8.11 1.58
C GLY A 12 3.88 7.10 2.70
N ILE A 13 4.74 7.40 3.68
CA ILE A 13 4.97 6.53 4.84
C ILE A 13 3.70 6.37 5.67
N ILE A 14 3.03 7.48 6.01
CA ILE A 14 1.77 7.45 6.77
C ILE A 14 0.71 6.64 6.00
N GLY A 15 0.58 6.88 4.70
CA GLY A 15 -0.34 6.18 3.83
C GLY A 15 -0.06 4.68 3.73
N ALA A 16 1.21 4.29 3.59
CA ALA A 16 1.63 2.90 3.53
C ALA A 16 1.35 2.16 4.85
N VAL A 17 1.69 2.78 5.99
CA VAL A 17 1.44 2.19 7.32
C VAL A 17 -0.06 2.07 7.59
N THR A 18 -0.83 3.12 7.36
CA THR A 18 -2.29 3.09 7.53
C THR A 18 -2.94 2.09 6.59
N GLY A 19 -2.50 2.02 5.34
CA GLY A 19 -2.94 1.03 4.37
C GLY A 19 -2.63 -0.40 4.79
N ALA A 20 -1.42 -0.68 5.27
CA ALA A 20 -1.04 -2.01 5.76
C ALA A 20 -1.88 -2.43 6.97
N LEU A 21 -2.17 -1.52 7.89
CA LEU A 21 -3.06 -1.78 9.03
C LEU A 21 -4.50 -2.06 8.58
N VAL A 22 -5.02 -1.28 7.64
CA VAL A 22 -6.36 -1.50 7.07
C VAL A 22 -6.42 -2.86 6.38
N TRP A 23 -5.44 -3.20 5.55
CA TRP A 23 -5.37 -4.52 4.91
C TRP A 23 -5.35 -5.65 5.92
N THR A 24 -4.47 -5.57 6.91
CA THR A 24 -4.30 -6.62 7.92
C THR A 24 -5.60 -6.77 8.72
N GLY A 25 -6.20 -5.68 9.17
CA GLY A 25 -7.46 -5.70 9.92
C GLY A 25 -8.63 -6.28 9.11
N VAL A 26 -8.77 -5.87 7.85
CA VAL A 26 -9.80 -6.40 6.92
C VAL A 26 -9.60 -7.90 6.72
N THR A 27 -8.35 -8.36 6.55
CA THR A 27 -8.03 -9.78 6.35
C THR A 27 -8.28 -10.61 7.61
N ILE A 28 -8.00 -10.06 8.80
CA ILE A 28 -8.30 -10.72 10.08
C ILE A 28 -9.82 -10.94 10.24
N VAL A 29 -10.62 -9.92 9.95
CA VAL A 29 -12.08 -9.98 10.11
C VAL A 29 -12.72 -10.91 9.09
N LEU A 30 -12.34 -10.80 7.82
CA LEU A 30 -12.95 -11.55 6.73
C LEU A 30 -12.37 -12.96 6.55
N ARG A 31 -11.22 -13.26 7.17
CA ARG A 31 -10.46 -14.51 7.02
C ARG A 31 -10.14 -14.89 5.57
N GLN A 32 -10.20 -13.91 4.67
CA GLN A 32 -9.90 -14.06 3.25
C GLN A 32 -9.04 -12.89 2.81
N GLU A 33 -8.09 -13.19 1.94
CA GLU A 33 -7.21 -12.20 1.36
C GLU A 33 -7.91 -11.56 0.15
N PHE A 34 -8.44 -10.36 0.36
CA PHE A 34 -9.12 -9.63 -0.71
C PHE A 34 -8.12 -8.74 -1.43
N GLY A 35 -7.90 -9.03 -2.71
CA GLY A 35 -7.16 -8.13 -3.60
C GLY A 35 -7.75 -6.72 -3.71
N VAL A 36 -9.03 -6.54 -3.37
CA VAL A 36 -9.68 -5.22 -3.27
C VAL A 36 -9.05 -4.36 -2.17
N ALA A 37 -8.54 -4.96 -1.09
CA ALA A 37 -7.82 -4.24 -0.05
C ALA A 37 -6.56 -3.55 -0.61
N ALA A 38 -5.91 -4.13 -1.61
CA ALA A 38 -4.76 -3.53 -2.29
C ALA A 38 -5.10 -2.19 -2.92
N ILE A 39 -6.24 -2.13 -3.61
CA ILE A 39 -6.72 -0.92 -4.28
C ILE A 39 -7.00 0.16 -3.24
N ALA A 40 -7.53 -0.21 -2.07
CA ALA A 40 -7.73 0.71 -0.95
C ALA A 40 -6.41 1.28 -0.41
N ILE A 41 -5.35 0.46 -0.26
CA ILE A 41 -4.00 0.96 0.10
C ILE A 41 -3.53 1.99 -0.93
N GLY A 42 -3.66 1.69 -2.22
CA GLY A 42 -3.26 2.59 -3.29
C GLY A 42 -3.99 3.93 -3.22
N PHE A 43 -5.29 3.91 -2.98
CA PHE A 43 -6.08 5.13 -2.80
C PHE A 43 -5.65 5.94 -1.58
N ILE A 44 -5.53 5.30 -0.42
CA ILE A 44 -5.14 5.95 0.85
C ILE A 44 -3.74 6.56 0.71
N THR A 45 -2.78 5.78 0.23
CA THR A 45 -1.40 6.22 0.05
C THR A 45 -1.30 7.37 -0.95
N GLY A 46 -1.97 7.27 -2.10
CA GLY A 46 -2.04 8.33 -3.09
C GLY A 46 -2.68 9.61 -2.54
N PHE A 47 -3.74 9.48 -1.74
CA PHE A 47 -4.39 10.60 -1.08
C PHE A 47 -3.45 11.33 -0.10
N PHE A 48 -2.71 10.62 0.75
CA PHE A 48 -1.76 11.24 1.67
C PHE A 48 -0.60 11.93 0.94
N VAL A 49 0.01 11.25 -0.04
CA VAL A 49 1.10 11.82 -0.87
C VAL A 49 0.63 13.09 -1.58
N ARG A 50 -0.59 13.10 -2.12
CA ARG A 50 -1.17 14.25 -2.80
C ARG A 50 -1.42 15.43 -1.87
N ASN A 51 -2.06 15.19 -0.72
CA ASN A 51 -2.44 16.26 0.20
C ASN A 51 -1.25 16.88 0.91
N LEU A 52 -0.27 16.06 1.33
CA LEU A 52 0.91 16.53 2.04
C LEU A 52 1.98 17.06 1.08
N GLY A 53 2.20 16.38 -0.04
CA GLY A 53 3.20 16.78 -1.04
C GLY A 53 2.80 17.99 -1.89
N LYS A 54 1.49 18.23 -2.06
CA LYS A 54 0.91 19.28 -2.92
C LYS A 54 1.43 19.26 -4.36
N GLY A 55 1.94 18.10 -4.80
CA GLY A 55 2.64 17.96 -6.07
C GLY A 55 1.71 17.74 -7.26
N THR A 56 1.97 18.47 -8.35
CA THR A 56 1.30 18.30 -9.65
C THR A 56 2.16 17.52 -10.65
N THR A 57 3.39 17.15 -10.28
CA THR A 57 4.38 16.53 -11.16
C THR A 57 4.36 15.01 -11.05
N SER A 58 4.71 14.32 -12.14
CA SER A 58 4.76 12.85 -12.19
C SER A 58 5.63 12.18 -11.12
N ILE A 59 6.62 12.90 -10.57
CA ILE A 59 7.45 12.44 -9.44
C ILE A 59 6.61 12.03 -8.22
N TYR A 60 5.56 12.78 -7.89
CA TYR A 60 4.67 12.46 -6.76
C TYR A 60 3.86 11.20 -7.02
N GLY A 61 3.51 10.94 -8.29
CA GLY A 61 2.93 9.68 -8.73
C GLY A 61 3.85 8.49 -8.47
N ILE A 62 5.13 8.60 -8.88
CA ILE A 62 6.12 7.54 -8.67
C ILE A 62 6.29 7.23 -7.18
N MET A 63 6.36 8.28 -6.35
CA MET A 63 6.43 8.13 -4.90
C MET A 63 5.20 7.40 -4.35
N GLY A 64 3.99 7.78 -4.77
CA GLY A 64 2.76 7.09 -4.38
C GLY A 64 2.75 5.61 -4.75
N ALA A 65 3.19 5.27 -5.96
CA ALA A 65 3.29 3.89 -6.42
C ALA A 65 4.29 3.08 -5.57
N LEU A 66 5.48 3.64 -5.32
CA LEU A 66 6.52 3.00 -4.50
C LEU A 66 6.04 2.74 -3.08
N PHE A 67 5.47 3.75 -2.41
CA PHE A 67 4.95 3.59 -1.05
C PHE A 67 3.75 2.64 -0.98
N THR A 68 2.90 2.64 -2.01
CA THR A 68 1.79 1.67 -2.10
C THR A 68 2.32 0.26 -2.21
N PHE A 69 3.32 0.03 -3.06
CA PHE A 69 3.96 -1.28 -3.22
C PHE A 69 4.57 -1.77 -1.91
N LEU A 70 5.33 -0.90 -1.22
CA LEU A 70 5.90 -1.22 0.09
C LEU A 70 4.80 -1.52 1.13
N GLY A 71 3.72 -0.72 1.18
CA GLY A 71 2.58 -0.97 2.06
C GLY A 71 1.90 -2.31 1.80
N CYS A 72 1.71 -2.68 0.52
CA CYS A 72 1.18 -3.99 0.14
C CYS A 72 2.08 -5.14 0.59
N MET A 73 3.41 -5.03 0.40
CA MET A 73 4.34 -6.08 0.85
C MET A 73 4.31 -6.26 2.36
N VAL A 74 4.31 -5.17 3.12
CA VAL A 74 4.23 -5.20 4.59
C VAL A 74 2.89 -5.78 5.04
N GLY A 75 1.78 -5.40 4.41
CA GLY A 75 0.45 -5.93 4.72
C GLY A 75 0.34 -7.44 4.47
N LYS A 76 0.91 -7.94 3.36
CA LYS A 76 0.96 -9.39 3.07
C LYS A 76 1.84 -10.12 4.10
N LEU A 77 3.00 -9.57 4.45
CA LEU A 77 3.86 -10.13 5.49
C LEU A 77 3.12 -10.29 6.82
N PHE A 78 2.44 -9.23 7.28
CA PHE A 78 1.64 -9.29 8.52
C PHE A 78 0.49 -10.29 8.43
N THR A 79 -0.16 -10.40 7.27
CA THR A 79 -1.22 -11.38 7.04
C THR A 79 -0.71 -12.81 7.18
N VAL A 80 0.45 -13.13 6.59
CA VAL A 80 1.06 -14.46 6.69
C VAL A 80 1.50 -14.77 8.11
N ILE A 81 2.13 -13.82 8.81
CA ILE A 81 2.49 -13.99 10.23
C ILE A 81 1.25 -14.24 11.09
N TYR A 82 0.15 -13.52 10.84
CA TYR A 82 -1.11 -13.74 11.56
C TYR A 82 -1.71 -15.13 11.28
N GLN A 83 -1.69 -15.59 10.04
CA GLN A 83 -2.16 -16.94 9.69
C GLN A 83 -1.30 -18.02 10.35
N GLN A 84 0.01 -17.83 10.40
CA GLN A 84 0.93 -18.72 11.10
C GLN A 84 0.64 -18.76 12.61
N SER A 85 0.45 -17.61 13.24
CA SER A 85 0.16 -17.52 14.68
C SER A 85 -1.13 -18.26 15.06
N ARG A 86 -2.11 -18.24 14.15
CA ARG A 86 -3.39 -18.96 14.30
C ARG A 86 -3.21 -20.48 14.20
N GLY A 87 -2.25 -20.96 13.41
CA GLY A 87 -1.94 -22.39 13.30
C GLY A 87 -1.24 -22.95 14.54
N THR A 88 -0.42 -22.14 15.22
CA THR A 88 0.31 -22.53 16.43
C THR A 88 -0.38 -22.13 17.74
N GLY A 89 -1.42 -21.30 17.68
CA GLY A 89 -2.18 -20.86 18.85
C GLY A 89 -1.51 -19.73 19.66
N ILE A 90 -0.44 -19.14 19.14
CA ILE A 90 0.30 -18.04 19.79
C ILE A 90 -0.28 -16.67 19.42
N SER A 91 0.02 -15.66 20.24
CA SER A 91 -0.43 -14.28 19.98
C SER A 91 0.29 -13.67 18.77
N PHE A 92 -0.36 -12.74 18.07
CA PHE A 92 0.23 -12.08 16.89
C PHE A 92 1.57 -11.40 17.20
N THR A 93 1.69 -10.76 18.35
CA THR A 93 2.94 -10.10 18.81
C THR A 93 4.06 -11.09 19.03
N GLU A 94 3.74 -12.28 19.54
CA GLU A 94 4.71 -13.35 19.80
C GLU A 94 5.19 -13.97 18.50
N ALA A 95 4.27 -14.22 17.57
CA ALA A 95 4.60 -14.63 16.20
C ALA A 95 5.43 -13.59 15.45
N LEU A 96 5.26 -12.29 15.76
CA LEU A 96 6.07 -11.22 15.17
C LEU A 96 7.50 -11.19 15.73
N MET A 97 7.69 -11.56 17.01
CA MET A 97 9.00 -11.63 17.66
C MET A 97 9.77 -12.90 17.27
N ASP A 98 9.04 -14.00 17.03
CA ASP A 98 9.60 -15.30 16.65
C ASP A 98 9.65 -15.49 15.12
N PHE A 99 9.29 -14.46 14.35
CA PHE A 99 9.19 -14.56 12.90
C PHE A 99 10.60 -14.73 12.28
N ASP A 100 10.77 -15.81 11.52
CA ASP A 100 11.96 -16.04 10.71
C ASP A 100 11.66 -15.76 9.24
N LEU A 101 12.44 -14.84 8.64
CA LEU A 101 12.38 -14.52 7.21
C LEU A 101 12.61 -15.75 6.33
N SER A 102 13.42 -16.70 6.79
CA SER A 102 13.77 -17.94 6.07
C SER A 102 12.57 -18.84 5.85
N ILE A 103 11.59 -18.81 6.77
CA ILE A 103 10.36 -19.60 6.69
C ILE A 103 9.23 -18.76 6.09
N THR A 104 9.16 -17.48 6.45
CA THR A 104 8.05 -16.59 6.09
C THR A 104 8.07 -16.21 4.61
N ILE A 105 9.24 -15.94 4.02
CA ILE A 105 9.36 -15.59 2.60
C ILE A 105 8.82 -16.73 1.70
N PRO A 106 9.25 -18.00 1.87
CA PRO A 106 8.66 -19.12 1.12
C PRO A 106 7.14 -19.27 1.32
N LEU A 107 6.64 -18.99 2.53
CA LEU A 107 5.21 -19.08 2.83
C LEU A 107 4.41 -17.99 2.11
N ILE A 108 4.97 -16.78 1.99
CA ILE A 108 4.39 -15.71 1.16
C ILE A 108 4.36 -16.15 -0.31
N GLU A 109 5.43 -16.75 -0.83
CA GLU A 109 5.46 -17.23 -2.22
C GLU A 109 4.44 -18.35 -2.48
N GLN A 110 4.23 -19.25 -1.52
CA GLN A 110 3.24 -20.33 -1.64
C GLN A 110 1.80 -19.83 -1.54
N THR A 111 1.56 -18.77 -0.76
CA THR A 111 0.22 -18.16 -0.61
C THR A 111 -0.07 -17.11 -1.67
N MET A 112 0.95 -16.66 -2.42
CA MET A 112 0.81 -15.74 -3.54
C MET A 112 0.08 -16.42 -4.70
N GLN A 113 -1.17 -16.04 -4.90
CA GLN A 113 -1.92 -16.44 -6.08
C GLN A 113 -1.55 -15.53 -7.26
N ARG A 114 -1.70 -16.01 -8.51
CA ARG A 114 -1.45 -15.17 -9.71
C ARG A 114 -2.22 -13.85 -9.70
N PHE A 115 -3.39 -13.84 -9.06
CA PHE A 115 -4.21 -12.63 -8.94
C PHE A 115 -3.61 -11.58 -8.00
N ASP A 116 -2.83 -11.96 -7.00
CA ASP A 116 -2.23 -11.01 -6.05
C ASP A 116 -1.28 -10.03 -6.75
N TYR A 117 -0.51 -10.52 -7.72
CA TYR A 117 0.35 -9.68 -8.54
C TYR A 117 -0.44 -8.64 -9.34
N LEU A 118 -1.60 -9.02 -9.90
CA LEU A 118 -2.47 -8.10 -10.63
C LEU A 118 -3.06 -7.04 -9.68
N PHE A 119 -3.44 -7.43 -8.47
CA PHE A 119 -3.97 -6.49 -7.48
C PHE A 119 -2.89 -5.54 -6.97
N ILE A 120 -1.67 -6.01 -6.73
CA ILE A 120 -0.54 -5.16 -6.33
C ILE A 120 -0.18 -4.18 -7.45
N ALA A 121 -0.17 -4.63 -8.71
CA ALA A 121 0.08 -3.76 -9.87
C ALA A 121 -1.02 -2.71 -10.02
N THR A 122 -2.28 -3.11 -9.89
CA THR A 122 -3.44 -2.21 -9.93
C THR A 122 -3.40 -1.21 -8.79
N ALA A 123 -3.05 -1.66 -7.58
CA ALA A 123 -2.87 -0.82 -6.40
C ALA A 123 -1.80 0.25 -6.62
N ALA A 124 -0.61 -0.15 -7.09
CA ALA A 124 0.47 0.77 -7.40
C ALA A 124 0.06 1.79 -8.48
N PHE A 125 -0.68 1.35 -9.50
CA PHE A 125 -1.24 2.23 -10.53
C PHE A 125 -2.27 3.23 -9.96
N THR A 126 -3.16 2.78 -9.06
CA THR A 126 -4.07 3.69 -8.36
C THR A 126 -3.31 4.67 -7.46
N GLY A 127 -2.29 4.22 -6.73
CA GLY A 127 -1.43 5.09 -5.94
C GLY A 127 -0.75 6.17 -6.78
N TYR A 128 -0.25 5.78 -7.97
CA TYR A 128 0.30 6.72 -8.94
C TYR A 128 -0.71 7.77 -9.38
N LEU A 129 -1.89 7.34 -9.82
CA LEU A 129 -2.93 8.23 -10.34
C LEU A 129 -3.47 9.18 -9.27
N PHE A 130 -3.69 8.69 -8.06
CA PHE A 130 -4.26 9.48 -6.97
C PHE A 130 -3.27 10.45 -6.33
N SER A 131 -1.97 10.17 -6.41
CA SER A 131 -0.91 11.08 -5.93
C SER A 131 -0.78 12.37 -6.73
N ILE A 132 -1.19 12.38 -8.01
CA ILE A 132 -1.01 13.53 -8.89
C ILE A 132 -2.24 14.44 -8.85
N HIS A 133 -2.04 15.72 -8.54
CA HIS A 133 -3.06 16.74 -8.82
C HIS A 133 -3.15 16.95 -10.34
N LYS A 134 -4.25 16.53 -10.98
CA LYS A 134 -4.60 17.01 -12.33
C LYS A 134 -4.89 18.51 -12.24
N GLY A 135 -3.88 19.34 -12.44
CA GLY A 135 -4.10 20.76 -12.72
C GLY A 135 -5.00 20.85 -13.95
N LYS A 136 -6.15 21.50 -13.84
CA LYS A 136 -7.00 21.83 -14.99
C LYS A 136 -6.13 22.56 -16.02
N GLN A 137 -5.71 21.85 -17.08
CA GLN A 137 -5.26 22.48 -18.32
C GLN A 137 -6.52 23.11 -18.95
N MET A 138 -6.91 24.29 -18.48
CA MET A 138 -7.85 25.14 -19.22
C MET A 138 -7.09 25.71 -20.40
N HIS A 139 -7.06 24.94 -21.48
CA HIS A 139 -6.55 25.35 -22.78
C HIS A 139 -7.55 26.37 -23.35
N PHE A 140 -7.39 27.64 -22.98
CA PHE A 140 -8.15 28.72 -23.58
C PHE A 140 -7.58 29.02 -24.96
N ARG A 141 -8.06 28.25 -25.94
CA ARG A 141 -7.79 28.47 -27.35
C ARG A 141 -8.65 29.65 -27.81
N ARG A 142 -8.16 30.89 -27.62
CA ARG A 142 -8.69 32.06 -28.34
C ARG A 142 -8.33 31.90 -29.81
N ARG A 143 -9.36 31.72 -30.64
CA ARG A 143 -9.31 32.10 -32.05
C ARG A 143 -9.43 33.61 -32.15
#